data_AF-A0A7J7GS63-F1
#
_entry.id   AF-A0A7J7GS63-F1
#
_cell.length_a   1.000
_cell.length_b   1.000
_cell.length_c   1.000
_cell.angle_alpha   90.00
_cell.angle_beta   90.00
_cell.angle_gamma   90.00
#
_symmetry.space_group_name_H-M   'P 1'
#
loop_
_entity.id
_entity.type
_entity.pdbx_description
1 polymer ?
#
loop_
_entity_poly.entity_id
_entity_poly.type
_entity_poly.pdbx_seq_one_letter_code
_entity_poly.pdbx_strand_id
1 'polypeptide(L)'
;MDAIEKCDVMVYTKIFLKFPYKFWPCGPEKEFFIYAHERRGYYTFWQHMENAYPGSNILVVTLTNGESKRVEAQSDHETLKEAMEVLRNMFGPDIPDATDILVPRWWNNRFQRGSYSNYPIYFNHQNFDNIKAPVGRIFFTGEHTSERFNGYVHGGYLAGIDTSKALLEEMMEVAMRKNESQAFLLEPLLALTGSLTLTQTDAVSGLHKCEIPRQLFLSSNKLGLPEAIL
;
A
#
# COMPACT_ATOMS: atom_id res chain seq x y z
N MET A 1 -8.68 12.59 -14.80
CA MET A 1 -9.72 12.34 -13.79
C MET A 1 -10.44 11.02 -14.04
N ASP A 2 -10.90 10.77 -15.27
CA ASP A 2 -11.58 9.52 -15.66
C ASP A 2 -10.90 8.21 -15.19
N ALA A 3 -9.57 8.09 -15.30
CA ALA A 3 -8.85 6.90 -14.83
C ALA A 3 -8.88 6.69 -13.29
N ILE A 4 -8.94 7.77 -12.51
CA ILE A 4 -9.04 7.69 -11.04
C ILE A 4 -10.45 7.25 -10.65
N GLU A 5 -11.47 7.81 -11.30
CA GLU A 5 -12.88 7.45 -11.03
C GLU A 5 -13.20 6.00 -11.41
N LYS A 6 -12.52 5.47 -12.43
CA LYS A 6 -12.65 4.07 -12.85
C LYS A 6 -11.86 3.08 -12.00
N CYS A 7 -10.96 3.56 -11.14
CA CYS A 7 -10.20 2.72 -10.23
C CYS A 7 -11.00 2.51 -8.95
N ASP A 8 -11.55 1.31 -8.78
CA ASP A 8 -12.31 0.98 -7.58
C ASP A 8 -11.38 0.81 -6.39
N VAL A 9 -11.82 1.23 -5.21
CA VAL A 9 -11.13 0.97 -3.95
C VAL A 9 -11.96 0.00 -3.13
N MET A 10 -11.38 -1.16 -2.85
CA MET A 10 -12.00 -2.18 -2.00
C MET A 10 -11.91 -1.78 -0.55
N VAL A 11 -12.87 -2.25 0.25
CA VAL A 11 -12.82 -2.15 1.71
C VAL A 11 -12.74 -3.56 2.27
N TYR A 12 -11.71 -3.81 3.07
CA TYR A 12 -11.40 -5.10 3.65
C TYR A 12 -11.07 -4.89 5.13
N THR A 13 -11.94 -5.36 6.01
CA THR A 13 -11.88 -5.08 7.45
C THR A 13 -11.65 -6.35 8.23
N LYS A 14 -10.57 -6.39 9.01
CA LYS A 14 -10.29 -7.46 9.99
C LYS A 14 -10.62 -6.95 11.38
N ILE A 15 -11.64 -7.52 12.01
CA ILE A 15 -12.04 -7.20 13.38
C ILE A 15 -11.36 -8.18 14.30
N PHE A 16 -10.69 -7.67 15.35
CA PHE A 16 -9.97 -8.48 16.33
C PHE A 16 -10.76 -8.50 17.63
N LEU A 17 -10.92 -9.69 18.21
CA LEU A 17 -11.64 -9.92 19.46
C LEU A 17 -10.73 -10.69 20.41
N LYS A 18 -10.47 -10.11 21.59
CA LYS A 18 -9.66 -10.71 22.65
C LYS A 18 -10.57 -11.39 23.67
N PHE A 19 -10.20 -12.60 24.10
CA PHE A 19 -10.93 -13.38 25.09
C PHE A 19 -10.09 -13.68 26.33
N PRO A 20 -10.73 -13.94 27.49
CA PRO A 20 -10.01 -14.31 28.71
C PRO A 20 -9.35 -15.69 28.57
N TYR A 21 -9.99 -16.61 27.87
CA TYR A 21 -9.46 -17.93 27.53
C TYR A 21 -10.03 -18.40 26.19
N LYS A 22 -9.30 -19.29 25.53
CA LYS A 22 -9.73 -19.97 24.32
C LYS A 22 -10.88 -20.94 24.61
N PHE A 23 -11.94 -20.85 23.80
CA PHE A 23 -13.07 -21.80 23.80
C PHE A 23 -13.28 -22.51 22.45
N TRP A 24 -12.55 -22.09 21.40
CA TRP A 24 -12.62 -22.70 20.07
C TRP A 24 -11.63 -23.86 19.91
N PRO A 25 -11.88 -24.78 18.96
CA PRO A 25 -10.93 -25.83 18.62
C PRO A 25 -9.59 -25.27 18.12
N CYS A 26 -8.49 -25.91 18.52
CA CYS A 26 -7.16 -25.66 17.95
C CYS A 26 -6.50 -26.98 17.53
N GLY A 27 -5.53 -26.88 16.64
CA GLY A 27 -4.72 -27.98 16.13
C GLY A 27 -4.48 -27.85 14.62
N PRO A 28 -3.79 -28.83 14.01
CA PRO A 28 -3.66 -28.90 12.56
C PRO A 28 -5.04 -28.80 11.90
N GLU A 29 -5.13 -28.01 10.83
CA GLU A 29 -6.35 -27.82 10.02
C GLU A 29 -7.55 -27.17 10.73
N LYS A 30 -7.36 -26.58 11.93
CA LYS A 30 -8.45 -25.96 12.72
C LYS A 30 -8.32 -24.43 12.83
N GLU A 31 -7.60 -23.82 11.90
CA GLU A 31 -7.28 -22.39 11.94
C GLU A 31 -8.48 -21.49 11.59
N PHE A 32 -9.35 -21.96 10.71
CA PHE A 32 -10.47 -21.19 10.17
C PHE A 32 -11.83 -21.78 10.55
N PHE A 33 -12.79 -20.90 10.76
CA PHE A 33 -14.20 -21.25 10.97
C PHE A 33 -15.08 -20.45 10.02
N ILE A 34 -16.14 -21.08 9.51
CA ILE A 34 -17.06 -20.45 8.56
C ILE A 34 -18.46 -20.38 9.18
N TYR A 35 -19.05 -19.20 9.16
CA TYR A 35 -20.43 -18.96 9.57
C TYR A 35 -21.32 -18.70 8.35
N ALA A 36 -22.35 -19.52 8.19
CA ALA A 36 -23.34 -19.35 7.13
C ALA A 36 -24.52 -18.51 7.62
N HIS A 37 -24.90 -17.50 6.85
CA HIS A 37 -25.98 -16.59 7.19
C HIS A 37 -26.73 -16.16 5.92
N GLU A 38 -28.02 -15.84 6.04
CA GLU A 38 -28.86 -15.38 4.91
C GLU A 38 -28.37 -14.05 4.32
N ARG A 39 -27.88 -13.14 5.18
CA ARG A 39 -27.17 -11.93 4.77
C ARG A 39 -25.77 -12.29 4.29
N ARG A 40 -25.51 -12.08 2.99
CA ARG A 40 -24.21 -12.29 2.36
C ARG A 40 -23.10 -11.51 3.07
N GLY A 41 -22.02 -12.21 3.43
CA GLY A 41 -20.82 -11.61 4.03
C GLY A 41 -20.93 -11.28 5.52
N TYR A 42 -22.06 -11.60 6.16
CA TYR A 42 -22.28 -11.33 7.57
C TYR A 42 -21.39 -12.23 8.44
N TYR A 43 -20.29 -11.66 8.95
CA TYR A 43 -19.33 -12.33 9.85
C TYR A 43 -18.95 -13.74 9.42
N THR A 44 -18.67 -13.95 8.13
CA THR A 44 -18.55 -15.29 7.55
C THR A 44 -17.23 -15.98 7.87
N PHE A 45 -16.10 -15.27 7.73
CA PHE A 45 -14.76 -15.88 7.79
C PHE A 45 -14.05 -15.53 9.09
N TRP A 46 -13.88 -16.53 9.94
CA TRP A 46 -13.19 -16.42 11.22
C TRP A 46 -11.85 -17.16 11.20
N GLN A 47 -10.87 -16.62 11.91
CA GLN A 47 -9.53 -17.19 12.06
C GLN A 47 -9.08 -17.03 13.50
N HIS A 48 -8.48 -18.06 14.08
CA HIS A 48 -7.80 -17.92 15.38
C HIS A 48 -6.35 -17.49 15.21
N MET A 49 -5.83 -16.70 16.14
CA MET A 49 -4.45 -16.21 16.07
C MET A 49 -3.43 -17.09 16.79
N GLU A 50 -3.83 -18.26 17.31
CA GLU A 50 -2.95 -19.13 18.11
C GLU A 50 -1.72 -19.66 17.34
N ASN A 51 -1.79 -19.80 16.01
CA ASN A 51 -0.64 -20.26 15.21
C ASN A 51 0.43 -19.17 15.08
N ALA A 52 0.01 -17.91 14.85
CA ALA A 52 0.92 -16.78 14.70
C ALA A 52 1.34 -16.18 16.06
N TYR A 53 0.43 -16.22 17.03
CA TYR A 53 0.58 -15.63 18.36
C TYR A 53 0.01 -16.60 19.42
N PRO A 54 0.78 -17.61 19.84
CA PRO A 54 0.34 -18.58 20.85
C PRO A 54 -0.04 -17.93 22.18
N GLY A 55 -1.17 -18.34 22.76
CA GLY A 55 -1.70 -17.77 24.01
C GLY A 55 -2.35 -16.40 23.85
N SER A 56 -2.52 -15.93 22.61
CA SER A 56 -3.17 -14.64 22.35
C SER A 56 -4.65 -14.66 22.70
N ASN A 57 -5.35 -15.79 22.65
CA ASN A 57 -6.80 -15.85 22.81
C ASN A 57 -7.53 -14.81 21.92
N ILE A 58 -7.05 -14.63 20.68
CA ILE A 58 -7.64 -13.70 19.71
C ILE A 58 -8.32 -14.46 18.58
N LEU A 59 -9.57 -14.08 18.32
CA LEU A 59 -10.26 -14.39 17.07
C LEU A 59 -10.26 -13.16 16.17
N VAL A 60 -10.13 -13.41 14.86
CA VAL A 60 -10.25 -12.41 13.81
C VAL A 60 -11.41 -12.79 12.91
N VAL A 61 -12.30 -11.84 12.66
CA VAL A 61 -13.33 -11.99 11.63
C VAL A 61 -13.08 -11.00 10.50
N THR A 62 -13.17 -11.50 9.27
CA THR A 62 -12.94 -10.70 8.06
C THR A 62 -14.27 -10.35 7.41
N LEU A 63 -14.46 -9.07 7.15
CA LEU A 63 -15.57 -8.52 6.37
C LEU A 63 -15.03 -7.87 5.09
N THR A 64 -15.88 -7.78 4.07
CA THR A 64 -15.53 -7.17 2.79
C THR A 64 -16.64 -6.23 2.32
N ASN A 65 -16.21 -5.17 1.62
CA ASN A 65 -17.03 -4.17 0.93
C ASN A 65 -18.26 -3.71 1.72
N GLY A 66 -19.47 -4.14 1.36
CA GLY A 66 -20.71 -3.66 1.97
C GLY A 66 -20.76 -3.87 3.47
N GLU A 67 -20.39 -5.07 3.95
CA GLU A 67 -20.37 -5.39 5.38
C GLU A 67 -19.25 -4.65 6.11
N SER A 68 -18.08 -4.48 5.47
CA SER A 68 -17.03 -3.62 6.00
C SER A 68 -17.50 -2.18 6.21
N LYS A 69 -18.10 -1.56 5.20
CA LYS A 69 -18.60 -0.18 5.28
C LYS A 69 -19.69 -0.02 6.34
N ARG A 70 -20.59 -1.01 6.46
CA ARG A 70 -21.64 -1.04 7.48
C ARG A 70 -21.03 -1.05 8.88
N VAL A 71 -20.14 -2.00 9.15
CA VAL A 71 -19.52 -2.15 10.47
C VAL A 71 -18.61 -0.98 10.81
N GLU A 72 -17.86 -0.43 9.86
CA GLU A 72 -17.04 0.75 10.12
C GLU A 72 -17.85 2.01 10.46
N ALA A 73 -19.14 2.06 10.07
CA ALA A 73 -20.07 3.13 10.36
C ALA A 73 -20.85 2.98 11.68
N GLN A 74 -20.69 1.85 12.38
CA GLN A 74 -21.35 1.60 13.67
C GLN A 74 -20.35 1.65 14.84
N SER A 75 -20.88 1.63 16.06
CA SER A 75 -20.03 1.64 17.26
C SER A 75 -19.31 0.30 17.48
N ASP A 76 -18.20 0.34 18.21
CA ASP A 76 -17.49 -0.89 18.60
C ASP A 76 -18.38 -1.78 19.49
N HIS A 77 -19.26 -1.19 20.30
CA HIS A 77 -20.21 -1.91 21.15
C HIS A 77 -21.24 -2.71 20.33
N GLU A 78 -21.87 -2.08 19.33
CA GLU A 78 -22.81 -2.77 18.44
C GLU A 78 -22.11 -3.88 17.64
N THR A 79 -20.91 -3.59 17.14
CA THR A 79 -20.08 -4.56 16.41
C THR A 79 -19.72 -5.76 17.28
N LEU A 80 -19.33 -5.51 18.53
CA LEU A 80 -19.01 -6.57 19.49
C LEU A 80 -20.24 -7.42 19.78
N LYS A 81 -21.41 -6.80 19.96
CA LYS A 81 -22.67 -7.51 20.20
C LYS A 81 -23.01 -8.45 19.03
N GLU A 82 -23.01 -7.94 17.79
CA GLU A 82 -23.27 -8.74 16.59
C GLU A 82 -22.28 -9.91 16.45
N ALA A 83 -20.99 -9.63 16.66
CA ALA A 83 -19.94 -10.64 16.58
C ALA A 83 -20.09 -11.73 17.66
N MET A 84 -20.43 -11.35 18.89
CA MET A 84 -20.68 -12.29 19.98
C MET A 84 -21.93 -13.14 19.76
N GLU A 85 -22.99 -12.59 19.15
CA GLU A 85 -24.16 -13.37 18.74
C GLU A 85 -23.78 -14.45 17.73
N VAL A 86 -22.96 -14.11 16.73
CA VAL A 86 -22.43 -15.08 15.75
C VAL A 86 -21.61 -16.17 16.44
N LEU A 87 -20.69 -15.80 17.33
CA LEU A 87 -19.86 -16.77 18.05
C LEU A 87 -20.67 -17.68 18.96
N ARG A 88 -21.69 -17.17 19.65
CA ARG A 88 -22.60 -17.98 20.48
C ARG A 88 -23.42 -18.96 19.63
N ASN A 89 -23.84 -18.54 18.44
CA ASN A 89 -24.51 -19.43 17.49
C ASN A 89 -23.58 -20.56 17.00
N MET A 90 -22.28 -20.29 16.87
CA MET A 90 -21.29 -21.28 16.42
C MET A 90 -20.85 -22.25 17.52
N PHE A 91 -20.61 -21.74 18.73
CA PHE A 91 -19.91 -22.47 19.80
C PHE A 91 -20.78 -22.74 21.04
N GLY A 92 -22.00 -22.24 21.07
CA GLY A 92 -22.93 -22.37 22.19
C GLY A 92 -23.02 -21.11 23.06
N PRO A 93 -24.06 -21.01 23.91
CA PRO A 93 -24.33 -19.80 24.69
C PRO A 93 -23.30 -19.53 25.80
N ASP A 94 -22.61 -20.57 26.28
CA ASP A 94 -21.76 -20.52 27.48
C ASP A 94 -20.31 -20.08 27.22
N ILE A 95 -20.03 -19.51 26.03
CA ILE A 95 -18.70 -18.96 25.73
C ILE A 95 -18.46 -17.66 26.53
N PRO A 96 -17.20 -17.36 26.91
CA PRO A 96 -16.87 -16.11 27.57
C PRO A 96 -17.10 -14.91 26.65
N ASP A 97 -17.47 -13.77 27.22
CA ASP A 97 -17.47 -12.50 26.51
C ASP A 97 -16.05 -12.08 26.12
N ALA A 98 -15.92 -11.41 24.97
CA ALA A 98 -14.65 -10.78 24.60
C ALA A 98 -14.35 -9.61 25.56
N THR A 99 -13.10 -9.50 25.99
CA THR A 99 -12.64 -8.41 26.86
C THR A 99 -12.36 -7.13 26.08
N ASP A 100 -11.93 -7.27 24.82
CA ASP A 100 -11.53 -6.15 23.97
C ASP A 100 -11.90 -6.40 22.51
N ILE A 101 -12.13 -5.31 21.78
CA ILE A 101 -12.38 -5.30 20.35
C ILE A 101 -11.52 -4.23 19.67
N LEU A 102 -11.01 -4.54 18.49
CA LEU A 102 -10.41 -3.57 17.58
C LEU A 102 -11.09 -3.67 16.21
N VAL A 103 -11.71 -2.57 15.78
CA VAL A 103 -12.31 -2.40 14.45
C VAL A 103 -11.51 -1.35 13.67
N PRO A 104 -10.59 -1.76 12.77
CA PRO A 104 -9.93 -0.83 11.87
C PRO A 104 -10.96 -0.17 10.95
N ARG A 105 -10.88 1.16 10.79
CA ARG A 105 -11.83 1.95 10.01
C ARG A 105 -11.21 2.53 8.73
N TRP A 106 -10.82 1.66 7.80
CA TRP A 106 -10.12 2.04 6.56
C TRP A 106 -10.95 2.96 5.66
N TRP A 107 -12.24 2.67 5.50
CA TRP A 107 -13.19 3.46 4.70
C TRP A 107 -13.42 4.85 5.30
N ASN A 108 -13.62 4.91 6.61
CA ASN A 108 -13.91 6.16 7.32
C ASN A 108 -12.63 6.97 7.65
N ASN A 109 -11.44 6.39 7.51
CA ASN A 109 -10.19 7.11 7.69
C ASN A 109 -9.99 8.12 6.55
N ARG A 110 -9.90 9.41 6.92
CA ARG A 110 -9.76 10.51 5.97
C ARG A 110 -8.51 10.44 5.08
N PHE A 111 -7.48 9.72 5.49
CA PHE A 111 -6.20 9.59 4.78
C PHE A 111 -6.12 8.34 3.89
N GLN A 112 -7.04 7.38 4.06
CA GLN A 112 -7.01 6.09 3.35
C GLN A 112 -8.23 5.92 2.45
N ARG A 113 -9.44 6.25 2.96
CA ARG A 113 -10.71 6.19 2.21
C ARG A 113 -11.02 4.82 1.59
N GLY A 114 -10.49 3.76 2.20
CA GLY A 114 -10.58 2.38 1.72
C GLY A 114 -9.32 1.60 2.05
N SER A 115 -9.25 0.35 1.58
CA SER A 115 -8.16 -0.56 1.90
C SER A 115 -7.11 -0.60 0.79
N TYR A 116 -7.53 -0.90 -0.44
CA TYR A 116 -6.61 -1.01 -1.59
C TYR A 116 -7.34 -0.91 -2.91
N SER A 117 -6.62 -0.53 -3.97
CA SER A 117 -7.13 -0.46 -5.33
C SER A 117 -7.50 -1.84 -5.89
N ASN A 118 -8.50 -1.84 -6.76
CA ASN A 118 -8.92 -3.00 -7.53
C ASN A 118 -9.29 -2.53 -8.92
N TYR A 119 -8.65 -3.11 -9.93
CA TYR A 119 -8.97 -2.79 -11.32
C TYR A 119 -10.21 -3.61 -11.76
N PRO A 120 -11.36 -2.96 -11.98
CA PRO A 120 -12.55 -3.65 -12.44
C PRO A 120 -12.39 -4.16 -13.88
N ILE A 121 -13.33 -5.01 -14.34
CA ILE A 121 -13.27 -5.64 -15.67
C ILE A 121 -13.18 -4.65 -16.85
N TYR A 122 -13.59 -3.39 -16.66
CA TYR A 122 -13.54 -2.34 -17.67
C TYR A 122 -12.26 -1.48 -17.59
N PHE A 123 -11.33 -1.81 -16.69
CA PHE A 123 -10.06 -1.12 -16.54
C PHE A 123 -9.07 -1.64 -17.59
N ASN A 124 -8.82 -0.84 -18.64
CA ASN A 124 -7.92 -1.20 -19.73
C ASN A 124 -6.52 -0.59 -19.55
N HIS A 125 -5.57 -0.99 -20.42
CA HIS A 125 -4.20 -0.47 -20.40
C HIS A 125 -4.12 1.06 -20.50
N GLN A 126 -5.01 1.70 -21.28
CA GLN A 126 -5.04 3.16 -21.36
C GLN A 126 -5.40 3.81 -20.03
N ASN A 127 -6.34 3.25 -19.27
CA ASN A 127 -6.65 3.73 -17.92
C ASN A 127 -5.44 3.58 -17.00
N PHE A 128 -4.68 2.49 -17.13
CA PHE A 128 -3.46 2.28 -16.36
C PHE A 128 -2.36 3.29 -16.73
N ASP A 129 -2.13 3.55 -18.02
CA ASP A 129 -1.19 4.60 -18.42
C ASP A 129 -1.63 5.97 -17.91
N ASN A 130 -2.93 6.25 -17.96
CA ASN A 130 -3.49 7.49 -17.47
C ASN A 130 -3.41 7.67 -15.95
N ILE A 131 -3.51 6.61 -15.13
CA ILE A 131 -3.52 6.73 -13.66
C ILE A 131 -2.13 7.07 -13.09
N LYS A 132 -1.06 6.64 -13.77
CA LYS A 132 0.34 6.91 -13.38
C LYS A 132 0.97 8.09 -14.12
N ALA A 133 0.32 8.59 -15.19
CA ALA A 133 0.88 9.65 -16.02
C ALA A 133 1.14 10.95 -15.22
N PRO A 134 2.34 11.56 -15.36
CA PRO A 134 2.63 12.82 -14.68
C PRO A 134 1.81 13.98 -15.26
N VAL A 135 1.53 14.98 -14.43
CA VAL A 135 0.89 16.24 -14.83
C VAL A 135 1.85 17.39 -14.52
N GLY A 136 2.56 17.86 -15.54
CA GLY A 136 3.63 18.85 -15.39
C GLY A 136 4.74 18.32 -14.49
N ARG A 137 4.91 18.91 -13.30
CA ARG A 137 5.91 18.48 -12.30
C ARG A 137 5.35 17.56 -11.21
N ILE A 138 4.10 17.13 -11.36
CA ILE A 138 3.41 16.27 -10.40
C ILE A 138 3.47 14.84 -10.92
N PHE A 139 4.06 13.95 -10.14
CA PHE A 139 4.18 12.53 -10.45
C PHE A 139 3.30 11.72 -9.49
N PHE A 140 2.73 10.63 -9.99
CA PHE A 140 1.86 9.75 -9.22
C PHE A 140 2.57 8.42 -8.95
N THR A 141 2.41 7.90 -7.75
CA THR A 141 2.98 6.63 -7.33
C THR A 141 2.18 6.02 -6.19
N GLY A 142 2.30 4.71 -6.01
CA GLY A 142 1.63 3.95 -4.97
C GLY A 142 1.20 2.58 -5.49
N GLU A 143 0.50 1.82 -4.66
CA GLU A 143 0.03 0.48 -5.05
C GLU A 143 -0.88 0.53 -6.29
N HIS A 144 -1.72 1.57 -6.38
CA HIS A 144 -2.66 1.80 -7.48
C HIS A 144 -2.02 2.21 -8.82
N THR A 145 -0.68 2.35 -8.86
CA THR A 145 0.07 2.63 -10.09
C THR A 145 0.94 1.44 -10.50
N SER A 146 0.78 0.27 -9.86
CA SER A 146 1.41 -0.98 -10.28
C SER A 146 0.38 -1.83 -11.03
N GLU A 147 0.62 -2.15 -12.30
CA GLU A 147 -0.35 -2.94 -13.09
C GLU A 147 -0.45 -4.37 -12.59
N ARG A 148 0.71 -4.94 -12.25
CA ARG A 148 0.87 -6.36 -11.90
C ARG A 148 0.60 -6.64 -10.42
N PHE A 149 0.81 -5.64 -9.57
CA PHE A 149 0.83 -5.83 -8.11
C PHE A 149 -0.02 -4.79 -7.38
N ASN A 150 -1.11 -4.32 -8.00
CA ASN A 150 -2.05 -3.43 -7.35
C ASN A 150 -2.66 -4.10 -6.11
N GLY A 151 -2.87 -3.31 -5.07
CA GLY A 151 -3.34 -3.73 -3.75
C GLY A 151 -2.30 -4.43 -2.89
N TYR A 152 -1.06 -4.57 -3.35
CA TYR A 152 0.03 -5.15 -2.56
C TYR A 152 1.08 -4.12 -2.16
N VAL A 153 1.70 -4.35 -1.00
CA VAL A 153 2.77 -3.51 -0.45
C VAL A 153 3.96 -3.42 -1.42
N HIS A 154 4.38 -4.55 -1.99
CA HIS A 154 5.52 -4.58 -2.92
C HIS A 154 5.18 -3.87 -4.24
N GLY A 155 3.92 -3.83 -4.65
CA GLY A 155 3.47 -3.03 -5.79
C GLY A 155 3.72 -1.54 -5.57
N GLY A 156 3.34 -1.02 -4.41
CA GLY A 156 3.63 0.37 -4.03
C GLY A 156 5.12 0.68 -3.91
N TYR A 157 5.90 -0.26 -3.36
CA TYR A 157 7.35 -0.12 -3.26
C TYR A 157 8.03 -0.03 -4.64
N LEU A 158 7.71 -0.95 -5.54
CA LEU A 158 8.29 -0.98 -6.89
C LEU A 158 7.85 0.22 -7.73
N ALA A 159 6.56 0.59 -7.67
CA ALA A 159 6.06 1.80 -8.31
C ALA A 159 6.79 3.05 -7.81
N GLY A 160 7.12 3.13 -6.52
CA GLY A 160 7.91 4.22 -5.94
C GLY A 160 9.30 4.33 -6.57
N ILE A 161 9.98 3.20 -6.77
CA ILE A 161 11.30 3.15 -7.44
C ILE A 161 11.17 3.65 -8.88
N ASP A 162 10.17 3.16 -9.61
CA ASP A 162 10.00 3.47 -11.03
C ASP A 162 9.63 4.95 -11.25
N THR A 163 8.69 5.48 -10.47
CA THR A 163 8.33 6.91 -10.52
C THR A 163 9.53 7.80 -10.15
N SER A 164 10.35 7.38 -9.19
CA SER A 164 11.55 8.13 -8.79
C SER A 164 12.59 8.20 -9.91
N LYS A 165 12.79 7.11 -10.67
CA LYS A 165 13.68 7.11 -11.85
C LYS A 165 13.16 8.06 -12.94
N ALA A 166 11.86 7.98 -13.25
CA ALA A 166 11.24 8.86 -14.24
C ALA A 166 11.36 10.35 -13.86
N LEU A 167 11.22 10.66 -12.56
CA LEU A 167 11.43 12.02 -12.05
C LEU A 167 12.89 12.47 -12.25
N LEU A 168 13.87 11.62 -11.93
CA LEU A 168 15.29 11.96 -12.09
C LEU A 168 15.65 12.18 -13.56
N GLU A 169 15.14 11.35 -14.46
CA GLU A 169 15.31 11.50 -15.91
C GLU A 169 14.74 12.85 -16.39
N GLU A 170 13.52 13.21 -16.02
CA GLU A 170 12.92 14.50 -16.38
C GLU A 170 13.72 15.68 -15.81
N MET A 171 14.22 15.58 -14.58
CA MET A 171 15.06 16.63 -13.98
C MET A 171 16.38 16.82 -14.73
N MET A 172 17.01 15.72 -15.18
CA MET A 172 18.22 15.76 -15.98
C MET A 172 17.96 16.40 -17.35
N GLU A 173 16.90 15.99 -18.03
CA GLU A 173 16.49 16.57 -19.32
C GLU A 173 16.20 18.07 -19.23
N VAL A 174 15.51 18.52 -18.17
CA VAL A 174 15.29 19.94 -17.92
C VAL A 174 16.61 20.69 -17.70
N ALA A 175 17.58 20.09 -17.01
CA ALA A 175 18.89 20.70 -16.79
C ALA A 175 19.69 20.82 -18.10
N MET A 176 19.65 19.79 -18.96
CA MET A 176 20.33 19.81 -20.26
C MET A 176 19.73 20.87 -21.18
N ARG A 177 18.39 20.95 -21.29
CA ARG A 177 17.71 21.99 -22.08
C ARG A 177 18.06 23.40 -21.62
N LYS A 178 18.21 23.62 -20.30
CA LYS A 178 18.65 24.92 -19.76
C LYS A 178 20.08 25.26 -20.15
N ASN A 179 21.00 24.31 -20.03
CA ASN A 179 22.39 24.51 -20.43
C ASN A 179 22.52 24.81 -21.93
N GLU A 180 21.80 24.07 -22.79
CA GLU A 180 21.77 24.35 -24.23
C GLU A 180 21.21 25.74 -24.52
N SER A 181 20.08 26.12 -23.89
CA SER A 181 19.51 27.46 -24.07
C SER A 181 20.45 28.58 -23.62
N GLN A 182 21.23 28.38 -22.54
CA GLN A 182 22.25 29.32 -22.11
C GLN A 182 23.43 29.39 -23.09
N ALA A 183 23.90 28.25 -23.61
CA ALA A 183 24.95 28.20 -24.61
C ALA A 183 24.53 28.94 -25.90
N PHE A 184 23.31 28.71 -26.38
CA PHE A 184 22.73 29.42 -27.54
C PHE A 184 22.58 30.93 -27.32
N LEU A 185 22.34 31.39 -26.09
CA LEU A 185 22.28 32.83 -25.77
C LEU A 185 23.67 33.48 -25.67
N LEU A 186 24.69 32.70 -25.27
CA LEU A 186 26.07 33.18 -25.14
C LEU A 186 26.81 33.20 -26.49
N GLU A 187 26.48 32.32 -27.43
CA GLU A 187 27.14 32.25 -28.75
C GLU A 187 27.07 33.57 -29.56
N PRO A 188 25.92 34.25 -29.70
CA PRO A 188 25.85 35.55 -30.38
C PRO A 188 26.65 36.64 -29.65
N LEU A 189 26.69 36.60 -28.31
CA LEU A 189 27.46 37.56 -27.50
C LEU A 189 28.96 37.32 -27.64
N LEU A 190 29.40 36.06 -27.66
CA LEU A 190 30.80 35.68 -27.88
C LEU A 190 31.25 36.00 -29.31
N ALA A 191 30.38 35.80 -30.31
CA ALA A 191 30.63 36.18 -31.70
C ALA A 191 30.81 37.70 -31.88
N LEU A 192 30.13 38.53 -31.07
CA LEU A 192 30.30 39.99 -31.03
C LEU A 192 31.58 40.43 -30.30
N THR A 193 32.19 39.57 -29.48
CA THR A 193 33.45 39.84 -28.78
C THR A 193 34.69 39.29 -29.49
N GLY A 194 34.57 38.95 -30.78
CA GLY A 194 35.65 38.42 -31.61
C GLY A 194 36.81 39.40 -31.84
N SER A 195 37.60 39.67 -30.80
CA SER A 195 39.05 39.90 -30.81
C SER A 195 39.50 40.18 -29.38
N LEU A 196 39.88 39.15 -28.62
CA LEU A 196 40.78 39.25 -27.48
C LEU A 196 41.26 37.83 -27.18
N THR A 197 42.43 37.48 -27.71
CA THR A 197 43.18 36.28 -27.31
C THR A 197 43.45 36.35 -25.82
N LEU A 198 42.85 35.46 -25.03
CA LEU A 198 43.31 35.18 -23.68
C LEU A 198 43.62 33.69 -23.55
N THR A 199 44.86 33.44 -23.16
CA THR A 199 45.48 32.15 -22.91
C THR A 199 44.71 31.32 -21.87
N GLN A 200 44.70 30.02 -22.11
CA GLN A 200 44.21 28.95 -21.26
C GLN A 200 44.80 29.01 -19.83
N THR A 201 43.96 29.00 -18.80
CA THR A 201 44.26 28.37 -17.50
C THR A 201 43.00 28.05 -16.69
N ASP A 202 43.05 26.84 -16.15
CA ASP A 202 42.48 26.33 -14.89
C ASP A 202 41.01 25.92 -14.75
N ALA A 203 40.91 24.62 -14.46
CA ALA A 203 39.83 23.82 -13.92
C ALA A 203 38.97 24.49 -12.84
N VAL A 204 37.66 24.19 -12.88
CA VAL A 204 36.83 24.12 -11.66
C VAL A 204 36.03 22.82 -11.69
N SER A 205 36.51 21.88 -10.88
CA SER A 205 35.80 20.71 -10.39
C SER A 205 34.67 21.12 -9.46
N GLY A 206 33.46 20.58 -9.66
CA GLY A 206 32.33 20.88 -8.78
C GLY A 206 31.04 20.11 -9.06
N LEU A 207 31.10 18.83 -9.43
CA LEU A 207 29.93 17.95 -9.37
C LEU A 207 29.86 17.33 -7.97
N HIS A 208 29.01 17.91 -7.13
CA HIS A 208 28.59 17.25 -5.88
C HIS A 208 27.93 15.93 -6.24
N LYS A 209 28.65 14.82 -6.06
CA LYS A 209 28.06 13.49 -5.95
C LYS A 209 27.11 13.52 -4.76
N CYS A 210 25.81 13.49 -5.02
CA CYS A 210 24.82 13.15 -4.01
C CYS A 210 24.96 11.64 -3.75
N GLU A 211 25.86 11.27 -2.84
CA GLU A 211 25.92 9.91 -2.31
C GLU A 211 24.73 9.72 -1.37
N ILE A 212 23.75 8.93 -1.82
CA ILE A 212 22.71 8.39 -0.93
C ILE A 212 23.38 7.31 -0.07
N PRO A 213 23.39 7.41 1.27
CA PRO A 213 23.98 6.38 2.11
C PRO A 213 23.18 5.07 1.99
N ARG A 214 23.72 4.10 1.24
CA ARG A 214 23.36 2.68 1.36
C ARG A 214 24.14 2.08 2.52
N GLN A 215 23.64 2.29 3.74
CA GLN A 215 23.93 1.46 4.91
C GLN A 215 22.58 1.13 5.54
N LEU A 216 22.22 -0.08 5.96
CA LEU A 216 22.85 -1.39 6.05
C LEU A 216 21.65 -2.30 6.37
N PHE A 217 21.28 -3.22 5.48
CA PHE A 217 20.35 -4.31 5.83
C PHE A 217 20.83 -5.63 5.26
N LEU A 218 22.16 -5.85 5.26
CA LEU A 218 22.75 -7.14 4.93
C LEU A 218 24.01 -7.35 5.76
N SER A 219 23.84 -7.80 7.01
CA SER A 219 24.86 -8.59 7.70
C SER A 219 24.26 -9.37 8.88
N SER A 220 23.58 -10.46 8.57
CA SER A 220 23.70 -11.69 9.36
C SER A 220 23.46 -12.88 8.44
N ASN A 221 24.58 -13.50 8.07
CA ASN A 221 24.65 -14.72 7.28
C ASN A 221 23.98 -15.90 8.00
N LYS A 222 23.43 -16.81 7.18
CA LYS A 222 23.07 -18.22 7.44
C LYS A 222 21.86 -18.49 8.33
N LEU A 223 20.69 -18.64 7.69
CA LEU A 223 19.84 -19.83 7.83
C LEU A 223 18.92 -19.89 6.60
N GLY A 224 18.84 -21.06 5.96
CA GLY A 224 18.07 -21.26 4.74
C GLY A 224 16.59 -20.92 4.94
N LEU A 225 16.09 -20.00 4.11
CA LEU A 225 14.67 -19.71 4.02
C LEU A 225 14.08 -20.61 2.91
N PRO A 226 13.08 -21.47 3.19
CA PRO A 226 12.35 -22.16 2.16
C PRO A 226 11.53 -21.17 1.34
N GLU A 227 11.31 -21.50 0.06
CA GLU A 227 10.59 -20.71 -0.93
C GLU A 227 9.29 -20.11 -0.39
N ALA A 228 9.02 -18.85 -0.78
CA ALA A 228 7.73 -18.23 -0.59
C ALA A 228 6.69 -19.02 -1.40
N ILE A 229 5.84 -19.76 -0.69
CA ILE A 229 4.67 -20.42 -1.26
C ILE A 229 3.67 -19.32 -1.63
N LEU A 230 3.37 -19.24 -2.93
CA LEU A 230 2.23 -18.50 -3.50
C LEU A 230 0.91 -19.15 -3.08
#